data_AF-A0A8B7UMN1-F1
#
_entry.id   AF-A0A8B7UMN1-F1
#
_cell.length_a   1.000
_cell.length_b   1.000
_cell.length_c   1.000
_cell.angle_alpha   90.00
_cell.angle_beta   90.00
_cell.angle_gamma   90.00
#
_symmetry.space_group_name_H-M   'P 1'
#
loop_
_entity.id
_entity.type
_entity.pdbx_description
1 polymer ?
#
loop_
_entity_poly.entity_id
_entity_poly.type
_entity_poly.pdbx_seq_one_letter_code
_entity_poly.pdbx_strand_id
1 'polypeptide(L)'
;MGAASSSVVARLGLPVPRFLAQPRPAWLGVAALGLAAVALGTVAWRHARPRRRRRLQQVGTVAQLWIYPVKSCKGVQVNAAECTAMGLRSGHLRDRFWLVIKEDGHMVTARQEPRLVLVSITYENDCLTFSAPDVGQLILPTKLPSSNRLRDCRCLPGDMGETTTDLIFLEALPFRCYNLHSR
;
A
#
# COMPACT_ATOMS: atom_id res chain seq x y z
N MET A 1 90.29 73.51 -9.39
CA MET A 1 91.28 72.47 -9.74
C MET A 1 91.70 71.77 -8.45
N GLY A 2 91.55 70.44 -8.37
CA GLY A 2 92.23 69.59 -7.38
C GLY A 2 91.45 69.11 -6.13
N ALA A 3 91.00 67.85 -6.21
CA ALA A 3 90.97 66.77 -5.20
C ALA A 3 90.32 66.91 -3.79
N ALA A 4 89.48 65.93 -3.44
CA ALA A 4 89.63 64.93 -2.35
C ALA A 4 88.32 64.57 -1.59
N SER A 5 88.01 63.26 -1.62
CA SER A 5 87.49 62.34 -0.58
C SER A 5 86.29 62.63 0.35
N SER A 6 85.47 61.57 0.46
CA SER A 6 84.80 61.00 1.65
C SER A 6 83.44 61.52 2.16
N SER A 7 82.46 60.62 2.09
CA SER A 7 81.37 60.26 3.04
C SER A 7 80.48 61.35 3.69
N VAL A 8 79.15 61.10 3.74
CA VAL A 8 78.36 60.94 4.98
C VAL A 8 76.88 60.61 4.67
N VAL A 9 76.32 59.76 5.52
CA VAL A 9 74.96 59.22 5.59
C VAL A 9 73.97 60.21 6.23
N ALA A 10 72.74 60.31 5.72
CA ALA A 10 71.53 60.65 6.49
C ALA A 10 70.28 60.10 5.77
N ARG A 11 69.67 58.98 6.24
CA ARG A 11 68.52 58.89 7.16
C ARG A 11 67.24 59.63 6.72
N LEU A 12 66.24 58.85 6.28
CA LEU A 12 64.78 58.96 6.48
C LEU A 12 64.23 57.62 5.93
N GLY A 13 63.53 56.73 6.62
CA GLY A 13 62.66 56.88 7.79
C GLY A 13 61.23 56.43 7.47
N LEU A 14 61.00 55.24 6.87
CA LEU A 14 59.67 54.61 6.74
C LEU A 14 59.79 53.08 6.83
N PRO A 15 59.16 52.40 7.82
CA PRO A 15 59.13 50.95 7.88
C PRO A 15 58.02 50.40 6.99
N VAL A 16 58.40 49.52 6.06
CA VAL A 16 57.50 48.65 5.29
C VAL A 16 56.72 47.77 6.30
N PRO A 17 55.38 47.63 6.20
CA PRO A 17 54.67 46.72 7.07
C PRO A 17 55.09 45.30 6.71
N ARG A 18 55.89 44.69 7.58
CA ARG A 18 56.07 43.24 7.61
C ARG A 18 54.69 42.64 7.85
N PHE A 19 54.12 42.04 6.81
CA PHE A 19 53.05 41.06 6.97
C PHE A 19 53.60 39.96 7.88
N LEU A 20 53.38 40.10 9.18
CA LEU A 20 53.53 39.03 10.14
C LEU A 20 52.55 37.96 9.68
N ALA A 21 53.08 36.91 9.04
CA ALA A 21 52.40 35.65 8.91
C ALA A 21 52.06 35.20 10.33
N GLN A 22 50.83 35.50 10.77
CA GLN A 22 50.33 35.03 12.05
C GLN A 22 50.47 33.51 12.04
N PRO A 23 51.12 32.90 13.03
CA PRO A 23 51.14 31.45 13.12
C PRO A 23 49.68 31.03 13.31
N ARG A 24 49.08 30.45 12.26
CA ARG A 24 47.74 29.86 12.37
C ARG A 24 47.81 28.91 13.56
N PRO A 25 47.04 29.16 14.61
CA PRO A 25 47.33 28.52 15.87
C PRO A 25 47.01 27.04 15.68
N ALA A 26 48.03 26.19 15.89
CA ALA A 26 48.02 24.77 15.51
C ALA A 26 46.81 24.00 16.08
N TRP A 27 46.23 24.50 17.18
CA TRP A 27 45.01 23.97 17.78
C TRP A 27 43.79 23.98 16.84
N LEU A 28 43.72 24.89 15.86
CA LEU A 28 42.64 24.91 14.86
C LEU A 28 42.67 23.68 13.95
N GLY A 29 43.87 23.23 13.56
CA GLY A 29 44.03 22.01 12.77
C GLY A 29 43.64 20.76 13.56
N VAL A 30 44.03 20.72 14.84
CA VAL A 30 43.67 19.63 15.76
C VAL A 30 42.15 19.60 15.99
N ALA A 31 41.51 20.75 16.19
CA ALA A 31 40.06 20.85 16.37
C ALA A 31 39.29 20.39 15.12
N ALA A 32 39.74 20.79 13.92
CA ALA A 32 39.13 20.37 12.66
C ALA A 32 39.23 18.85 12.43
N LEU A 33 40.38 18.24 12.72
CA LEU A 33 40.56 16.79 12.63
C LEU A 33 39.71 16.04 13.66
N GLY A 34 39.59 16.57 14.88
CA GLY A 34 38.71 16.02 15.91
C GLY A 34 37.24 16.01 15.49
N LEU A 35 36.75 17.12 14.93
CA LEU A 35 35.38 17.22 14.42
C LEU A 35 35.14 16.28 13.24
N ALA A 36 36.09 16.17 12.31
CA ALA A 36 36.00 15.25 11.18
C ALA A 36 35.95 13.78 11.65
N ALA A 37 36.77 13.40 12.62
CA ALA A 37 36.75 12.05 13.19
C ALA A 37 35.42 11.73 13.89
N VAL A 38 34.86 12.68 14.64
CA VAL A 38 33.54 12.52 15.27
C VAL A 38 32.44 12.40 14.21
N ALA A 39 32.44 13.27 13.19
CA ALA A 39 31.47 13.23 12.10
C ALA A 39 31.50 11.87 11.38
N LEU A 40 32.70 11.42 10.97
CA LEU A 40 32.89 10.10 10.34
C LEU A 40 32.46 8.96 11.25
N GLY A 41 32.81 9.03 12.54
CA GLY A 41 32.38 8.05 13.55
C GLY A 41 30.87 7.97 13.68
N THR A 42 30.16 9.11 13.69
CA THR A 42 28.69 9.14 13.79
C THR A 42 28.00 8.63 12.53
N VAL A 43 28.54 8.92 11.34
CA VAL A 43 28.02 8.42 10.06
C VAL A 43 28.24 6.91 9.96
N ALA A 44 29.46 6.44 10.26
CA ALA A 44 29.78 5.02 10.31
C ALA A 44 28.89 4.29 11.33
N TRP A 45 28.67 4.87 12.52
CA TRP A 45 27.78 4.29 13.53
C TRP A 45 26.31 4.26 13.09
N ARG A 46 25.82 5.27 12.36
CA ARG A 46 24.46 5.28 11.81
C ARG A 46 24.27 4.25 10.71
N HIS A 47 25.26 4.07 9.84
CA HIS A 47 25.24 3.07 8.77
C HIS A 47 25.45 1.64 9.30
N ALA A 48 26.34 1.47 10.27
CA ALA A 48 26.60 0.19 10.92
C ALA A 48 25.58 -0.17 11.99
N ARG A 49 24.75 0.80 12.44
CA ARG A 49 23.66 0.53 13.38
C ARG A 49 22.73 -0.47 12.69
N PRO A 50 22.64 -1.71 13.20
CA PRO A 50 21.63 -2.61 12.70
C PRO A 50 20.29 -1.91 12.94
N ARG A 51 19.49 -1.72 11.88
CA ARG A 51 18.07 -1.39 12.07
C ARG A 51 17.56 -2.44 13.05
N ARG A 52 17.26 -2.01 14.29
CA ARG A 52 16.79 -2.88 15.36
C ARG A 52 15.59 -3.62 14.78
N ARG A 53 15.78 -4.86 14.32
CA ARG A 53 14.69 -5.64 13.78
C ARG A 53 13.73 -5.74 14.94
N ARG A 54 12.58 -5.07 14.82
CA ARG A 54 11.50 -5.22 15.80
C ARG A 54 11.29 -6.72 15.90
N ARG A 55 11.53 -7.27 17.09
CA ARG A 55 11.33 -8.69 17.34
C ARG A 55 9.84 -8.92 17.09
N LEU A 56 9.50 -9.53 15.97
CA LEU A 56 8.13 -9.86 15.66
C LEU A 56 7.71 -10.92 16.68
N GLN A 57 6.75 -10.57 17.52
CA GLN A 57 6.15 -11.50 18.44
C GLN A 57 4.89 -12.04 17.78
N GLN A 58 4.76 -13.37 17.74
CA GLN A 58 3.52 -13.99 17.29
C GLN A 58 2.42 -13.62 18.28
N VAL A 59 1.39 -12.91 17.78
CA VAL A 59 0.24 -12.47 18.57
C VAL A 59 -0.94 -13.44 18.49
N GLY A 60 -0.87 -14.42 17.59
CA GLY A 60 -1.91 -15.42 17.43
C GLY A 60 -1.68 -16.31 16.21
N THR A 61 -2.60 -17.24 16.03
CA THR A 61 -2.69 -18.13 14.87
C THR A 61 -4.10 -17.97 14.29
N VAL A 62 -4.20 -17.92 12.97
CA VAL A 62 -5.50 -17.86 12.29
C VAL A 62 -6.25 -19.16 12.57
N ALA A 63 -7.41 -19.07 13.23
CA ALA A 63 -8.23 -20.23 13.53
C ALA A 63 -9.03 -20.70 12.30
N GLN A 64 -9.56 -19.76 11.53
CA GLN A 64 -10.43 -20.04 10.38
C GLN A 64 -10.30 -18.94 9.33
N LEU A 65 -10.49 -19.31 8.06
CA LEU A 65 -10.59 -18.40 6.93
C LEU A 65 -11.99 -18.53 6.32
N TRP A 66 -12.55 -17.38 5.94
CA TRP A 66 -13.88 -17.28 5.36
C TRP A 66 -13.81 -16.38 4.13
N ILE A 67 -14.46 -16.81 3.04
CA ILE A 67 -14.63 -16.03 1.82
C ILE A 67 -16.12 -15.79 1.62
N TYR A 68 -16.51 -14.55 1.33
CA TYR A 68 -17.89 -14.17 1.08
C TYR A 68 -18.07 -13.85 -0.40
N PRO A 69 -18.28 -14.86 -1.27
CA PRO A 69 -18.29 -14.64 -2.71
C PRO A 69 -19.35 -13.63 -3.15
N VAL A 70 -20.51 -13.61 -2.49
CA VAL A 70 -21.59 -12.66 -2.74
C VAL A 70 -21.80 -11.79 -1.50
N LYS A 71 -21.87 -10.46 -1.70
CA LYS A 71 -22.08 -9.50 -0.62
C LYS A 71 -23.38 -9.85 0.14
N SER A 72 -23.27 -9.88 1.46
CA SER A 72 -24.39 -10.14 2.40
C SER A 72 -24.91 -11.58 2.46
N CYS A 73 -24.34 -12.51 1.69
CA CYS A 73 -24.69 -13.94 1.76
C CYS A 73 -23.80 -14.71 2.74
N LYS A 74 -24.08 -16.01 2.91
CA LYS A 74 -23.30 -16.90 3.78
C LYS A 74 -21.85 -17.03 3.27
N GLY A 75 -20.89 -16.96 4.19
CA GLY A 75 -19.49 -17.19 3.89
C GLY A 75 -19.18 -18.67 3.64
N VAL A 76 -18.16 -18.92 2.82
CA VAL A 76 -17.58 -20.24 2.57
C VAL A 76 -16.30 -20.36 3.39
N GLN A 77 -16.24 -21.37 4.25
CA GLN A 77 -15.04 -21.66 5.03
C GLN A 77 -14.00 -22.32 4.14
N VAL A 78 -12.75 -21.87 4.23
CA VAL A 78 -11.62 -22.42 3.47
C VAL A 78 -10.44 -22.70 4.40
N ASN A 79 -9.62 -23.69 4.04
CA ASN A 79 -8.41 -24.02 4.80
C ASN A 79 -7.21 -23.16 4.41
N ALA A 80 -7.19 -22.67 3.17
CA ALA A 80 -6.17 -21.80 2.62
C ALA A 80 -6.79 -20.79 1.67
N ALA A 81 -6.20 -19.60 1.58
CA ALA A 81 -6.59 -18.57 0.64
C ALA A 81 -5.36 -17.75 0.23
N GLU A 82 -5.36 -17.29 -1.03
CA GLU A 82 -4.43 -16.34 -1.58
C GLU A 82 -4.86 -14.91 -1.18
N CYS A 83 -3.93 -14.13 -0.64
CA CYS A 83 -4.15 -12.71 -0.39
C CYS A 83 -3.89 -11.92 -1.69
N THR A 84 -4.95 -11.40 -2.30
CA THR A 84 -4.85 -10.49 -3.45
C THR A 84 -5.06 -9.05 -3.01
N ALA A 85 -4.72 -8.07 -3.86
CA ALA A 85 -4.99 -6.66 -3.57
C ALA A 85 -6.49 -6.37 -3.33
N MET A 86 -7.38 -7.17 -3.92
CA MET A 86 -8.83 -7.03 -3.82
C MET A 86 -9.44 -7.82 -2.65
N GLY A 87 -8.67 -8.66 -1.97
CA GLY A 87 -9.16 -9.54 -0.90
C GLY A 87 -8.72 -11.00 -1.05
N LEU A 88 -9.34 -11.88 -0.27
CA LEU A 88 -9.03 -13.31 -0.27
C LEU A 88 -9.56 -14.01 -1.52
N ARG A 89 -8.77 -14.95 -2.04
CA ARG A 89 -9.14 -15.82 -3.17
C ARG A 89 -8.80 -17.27 -2.85
N SER A 90 -9.70 -18.19 -3.17
CA SER A 90 -9.45 -19.64 -3.09
C SER A 90 -10.00 -20.30 -4.35
N GLY A 91 -9.10 -20.69 -5.26
CA GLY A 91 -9.50 -21.15 -6.59
C GLY A 91 -10.31 -20.09 -7.32
N HIS A 92 -11.57 -20.42 -7.64
CA HIS A 92 -12.49 -19.52 -8.33
C HIS A 92 -13.32 -18.64 -7.38
N LEU A 93 -13.32 -18.93 -6.07
CA LEU A 93 -13.99 -18.11 -5.07
C LEU A 93 -13.15 -16.86 -4.78
N ARG A 94 -13.77 -15.69 -4.88
CA ARG A 94 -13.15 -14.39 -4.59
C ARG A 94 -14.03 -13.63 -3.60
N ASP A 95 -13.41 -12.97 -2.62
CA ASP A 95 -14.17 -12.23 -1.62
C ASP A 95 -14.92 -11.04 -2.24
N ARG A 96 -16.22 -10.95 -1.94
CA ARG A 96 -17.17 -9.89 -2.34
C ARG A 96 -17.19 -9.58 -3.84
N PHE A 97 -17.01 -10.60 -4.66
CA PHE A 97 -16.97 -10.46 -6.11
C PHE A 97 -18.34 -10.40 -6.78
N TRP A 98 -19.39 -10.76 -6.03
CA TRP A 98 -20.76 -10.71 -6.50
C TRP A 98 -21.63 -9.82 -5.62
N LEU A 99 -22.64 -9.20 -6.24
CA LEU A 99 -23.60 -8.33 -5.57
C LEU A 99 -25.03 -8.66 -6.00
N VAL A 100 -25.95 -8.63 -5.03
CA VAL A 100 -27.38 -8.70 -5.30
C VAL A 100 -27.92 -7.28 -5.46
N ILE A 101 -28.64 -7.00 -6.54
CA ILE A 101 -29.35 -5.74 -6.75
C ILE A 101 -30.80 -6.02 -7.18
N LYS A 102 -31.65 -5.01 -7.01
CA LYS A 102 -33.03 -5.00 -7.49
C LYS A 102 -33.10 -4.54 -8.95
N GLU A 103 -34.27 -4.66 -9.56
CA GLU A 103 -34.50 -4.25 -10.96
C GLU A 103 -34.27 -2.76 -11.20
N ASP A 104 -34.48 -1.94 -10.18
CA ASP A 104 -34.22 -0.50 -10.13
C ASP A 104 -32.71 -0.15 -10.10
N GLY A 105 -31.83 -1.16 -9.95
CA GLY A 105 -30.38 -0.99 -9.88
C GLY A 105 -29.84 -0.70 -8.47
N HIS A 106 -30.69 -0.65 -7.45
CA HIS A 106 -30.26 -0.48 -6.07
C HIS A 106 -29.73 -1.79 -5.47
N MET A 107 -28.62 -1.69 -4.75
CA MET A 107 -28.04 -2.84 -4.04
C MET A 107 -28.97 -3.33 -2.92
N VAL A 108 -29.02 -4.66 -2.76
CA VAL A 108 -29.66 -5.31 -1.63
C VAL A 108 -28.59 -5.78 -0.67
N THR A 109 -28.73 -5.40 0.60
CA THR A 109 -27.82 -5.83 1.67
C THR A 109 -28.57 -6.58 2.76
N ALA A 110 -27.85 -7.33 3.60
CA ALA A 110 -28.44 -8.03 4.74
C ALA A 110 -29.12 -7.09 5.76
N ARG A 111 -28.83 -5.78 5.72
CA ARG A 111 -29.53 -4.79 6.55
C ARG A 111 -30.97 -4.57 6.10
N GLN A 112 -31.21 -4.68 4.79
CA GLN A 112 -32.55 -4.56 4.20
C GLN A 112 -33.24 -5.92 4.18
N GLU A 113 -32.52 -6.97 3.81
CA GLU A 113 -33.03 -8.34 3.70
C GLU A 113 -32.13 -9.32 4.47
N PRO A 114 -32.35 -9.51 5.79
CA PRO A 114 -31.54 -10.41 6.62
C PRO A 114 -31.53 -11.86 6.14
N ARG A 115 -32.55 -12.26 5.38
CA ARG A 115 -32.67 -13.60 4.78
C ARG A 115 -31.52 -13.93 3.83
N LEU A 116 -30.83 -12.93 3.27
CA LEU A 116 -29.65 -13.14 2.42
C LEU A 116 -28.56 -13.95 3.11
N VAL A 117 -28.41 -13.81 4.43
CA VAL A 117 -27.40 -14.55 5.22
C VAL A 117 -27.66 -16.06 5.22
N LEU A 118 -28.88 -16.49 4.94
CA LEU A 118 -29.25 -17.91 4.85
C LEU A 118 -28.88 -18.53 3.49
N VAL A 119 -28.58 -17.70 2.49
CA VAL A 119 -28.21 -18.17 1.16
C VAL A 119 -26.79 -18.72 1.21
N SER A 120 -26.70 -20.03 1.07
CA SER A 120 -25.44 -20.76 0.91
C SER A 120 -24.98 -20.74 -0.54
N ILE A 121 -23.67 -20.62 -0.73
CA ILE A 121 -23.06 -20.51 -2.06
C ILE A 121 -22.00 -21.59 -2.18
N THR A 122 -22.09 -22.40 -3.22
CA THR A 122 -21.09 -23.40 -3.58
C THR A 122 -20.59 -23.16 -4.98
N TYR A 123 -19.35 -23.59 -5.23
CA TYR A 123 -18.72 -23.48 -6.54
C TYR A 123 -18.34 -24.88 -7.02
N GLU A 124 -19.03 -25.37 -8.06
CA GLU A 124 -18.84 -26.70 -8.61
C GLU A 124 -18.99 -26.65 -10.13
N ASN A 125 -18.12 -27.36 -10.87
CA ASN A 125 -18.21 -27.52 -12.32
C ASN A 125 -18.32 -26.19 -13.11
N ASP A 126 -17.49 -25.20 -12.76
CA ASP A 126 -17.57 -23.85 -13.33
C ASP A 126 -18.93 -23.15 -13.15
N CYS A 127 -19.72 -23.58 -12.17
CA CYS A 127 -21.01 -23.01 -11.82
C CYS A 127 -21.05 -22.60 -10.34
N LEU A 128 -21.61 -21.43 -10.10
CA LEU A 128 -21.92 -20.89 -8.78
C LEU A 128 -23.36 -21.27 -8.43
N THR A 129 -23.53 -22.15 -7.44
CA THR A 129 -24.84 -22.60 -7.00
C THR A 129 -25.24 -21.87 -5.72
N PHE A 130 -26.43 -21.29 -5.74
CA PHE A 130 -27.06 -20.59 -4.64
C PHE A 130 -28.18 -21.47 -4.10
N SER A 131 -28.10 -21.83 -2.82
CA SER A 131 -29.11 -22.62 -2.14
C SER A 131 -29.63 -21.85 -0.94
N ALA A 132 -30.95 -21.66 -0.91
CA ALA A 132 -31.65 -21.00 0.18
C ALA A 132 -32.70 -21.95 0.79
N PRO A 133 -32.97 -21.86 2.10
CA PRO A 133 -34.09 -22.56 2.71
C PRO A 133 -35.39 -22.17 2.01
N ASP A 134 -36.18 -23.17 1.59
CA ASP A 134 -37.53 -23.04 1.04
C ASP A 134 -37.67 -22.43 -0.38
N VAL A 135 -36.58 -22.11 -1.07
CA VAL A 135 -36.64 -21.39 -2.37
C VAL A 135 -35.98 -22.16 -3.54
N GLY A 136 -35.48 -23.38 -3.29
CA GLY A 136 -34.81 -24.18 -4.31
C GLY A 136 -33.38 -23.71 -4.60
N GLN A 137 -32.75 -24.31 -5.62
CA GLN A 137 -31.38 -24.02 -6.01
C GLN A 137 -31.33 -23.21 -7.30
N LEU A 138 -30.50 -22.18 -7.31
CA LEU A 138 -30.17 -21.39 -8.49
C LEU A 138 -28.73 -21.67 -8.89
N ILE A 139 -28.51 -22.11 -10.12
CA ILE A 139 -27.18 -22.41 -10.67
C ILE A 139 -26.81 -21.35 -11.70
N LEU A 140 -25.68 -20.67 -11.51
CA LEU A 140 -25.18 -19.63 -12.39
C LEU A 140 -23.83 -20.04 -12.99
N PRO A 141 -23.66 -20.05 -14.32
CA PRO A 141 -22.35 -20.32 -14.92
C PRO A 141 -21.36 -19.19 -14.61
N THR A 142 -20.10 -19.54 -14.36
CA THR A 142 -19.04 -18.57 -14.02
C THR A 142 -18.71 -17.67 -15.21
N LYS A 143 -18.73 -18.24 -16.42
CA LYS A 143 -18.61 -17.50 -17.67
C LYS A 143 -20.01 -17.09 -18.11
N LEU A 144 -20.29 -15.81 -17.94
CA LEU A 144 -21.56 -15.24 -18.36
C LEU A 144 -21.51 -14.96 -19.87
N PRO A 145 -22.60 -15.21 -20.60
CA PRO A 145 -22.66 -14.85 -22.01
C PRO A 145 -22.52 -13.33 -22.18
N SER A 146 -21.79 -12.91 -23.21
CA SER A 146 -21.51 -11.51 -23.54
C SER A 146 -22.76 -10.69 -23.93
N SER A 147 -23.92 -11.33 -24.07
CA SER A 147 -25.22 -10.69 -24.33
C SER A 147 -25.79 -9.96 -23.10
N ASN A 148 -25.21 -10.16 -21.92
CA ASN A 148 -25.71 -9.58 -20.69
C ASN A 148 -25.45 -8.07 -20.64
N ARG A 149 -26.51 -7.28 -20.47
CA ARG A 149 -26.46 -5.82 -20.44
C ARG A 149 -25.68 -5.36 -19.20
N LEU A 150 -24.50 -4.79 -19.41
CA LEU A 150 -23.72 -4.16 -18.35
C LEU A 150 -24.52 -2.99 -17.76
N ARG A 151 -24.77 -3.00 -16.45
CA ARG A 151 -25.34 -1.84 -15.74
C ARG A 151 -24.24 -1.16 -14.96
N ASP A 152 -24.06 0.14 -15.16
CA ASP A 152 -23.14 0.93 -14.33
C ASP A 152 -23.81 1.21 -12.99
N CYS A 153 -23.59 0.36 -11.98
CA CYS A 153 -24.01 0.67 -10.63
C CYS A 153 -22.91 1.49 -9.98
N ARG A 154 -23.16 2.80 -9.84
CA ARG A 154 -22.31 3.70 -9.06
C ARG A 154 -22.34 3.27 -7.59
N CYS A 155 -21.45 2.36 -7.22
CA CYS A 155 -21.26 1.95 -5.84
C CYS A 155 -20.52 3.09 -5.14
N LEU A 156 -21.09 3.63 -4.06
CA LEU A 156 -20.43 4.68 -3.29
C LEU A 156 -19.16 4.11 -2.64
N PRO A 157 -18.07 4.90 -2.52
CA PRO A 157 -16.77 4.44 -2.00
C PRO A 157 -16.80 3.86 -0.56
N GLY A 158 -17.89 4.07 0.18
CA GLY A 158 -18.10 3.48 1.51
C GLY A 158 -18.68 2.06 1.51
N ASP A 159 -19.27 1.61 0.39
CA ASP A 159 -19.97 0.33 0.29
C ASP A 159 -19.16 -0.77 -0.40
N MET A 160 -18.17 -0.38 -1.19
CA MET A 160 -17.10 -1.25 -1.66
C MET A 160 -15.79 -0.49 -1.48
N GLY A 161 -14.79 -1.13 -0.86
CA GLY A 161 -13.43 -0.61 -0.89
C GLY A 161 -13.06 -0.34 -2.34
N GLU A 162 -12.59 0.88 -2.60
CA GLU A 162 -12.25 1.46 -3.90
C GLU A 162 -11.98 0.43 -5.02
N THR A 163 -12.92 0.23 -5.94
CA THR A 163 -12.70 0.43 -7.40
C THR A 163 -13.94 0.05 -8.23
N THR A 164 -14.25 0.95 -9.17
CA THR A 164 -15.14 0.78 -10.32
C THR A 164 -14.95 -0.57 -11.00
N THR A 165 -16.04 -1.28 -11.30
CA THR A 165 -15.97 -2.49 -12.13
C THR A 165 -17.27 -2.74 -12.89
N ASP A 166 -17.11 -3.19 -14.14
CA ASP A 166 -18.17 -3.53 -15.08
C ASP A 166 -19.02 -4.70 -14.55
N LEU A 167 -20.34 -4.52 -14.47
CA LEU A 167 -21.28 -5.45 -13.81
C LEU A 167 -22.08 -6.28 -14.81
N ILE A 168 -21.92 -7.61 -14.79
CA ILE A 168 -22.69 -8.50 -15.67
C ILE A 168 -23.96 -9.03 -15.00
N PHE A 169 -25.08 -8.91 -15.71
CA PHE A 169 -26.46 -9.18 -15.33
C PHE A 169 -26.87 -10.67 -15.30
N LEU A 170 -27.58 -11.14 -14.28
CA LEU A 170 -28.32 -12.42 -14.30
C LEU A 170 -29.65 -12.35 -13.52
N GLU A 171 -30.69 -12.93 -14.11
CA GLU A 171 -32.07 -12.95 -13.64
C GLU A 171 -32.42 -14.34 -13.11
N ALA A 172 -32.59 -14.47 -11.79
CA ALA A 172 -33.25 -15.61 -11.18
C ALA A 172 -33.58 -15.29 -9.72
N LEU A 173 -34.86 -15.49 -9.35
CA LEU A 173 -35.54 -14.94 -8.17
C LEU A 173 -35.87 -13.44 -8.36
N PRO A 174 -36.76 -12.81 -7.57
CA PRO A 174 -37.02 -11.35 -7.67
C PRO A 174 -35.77 -10.46 -7.42
N PHE A 175 -34.59 -11.07 -7.32
CA PHE A 175 -33.30 -10.46 -7.04
C PHE A 175 -32.31 -10.85 -8.13
N ARG A 176 -31.49 -9.89 -8.56
CA ARG A 176 -30.56 -10.07 -9.69
C ARG A 176 -29.13 -10.07 -9.18
N CYS A 177 -28.30 -11.03 -9.61
CA CYS A 177 -26.91 -11.18 -9.15
C CYS A 177 -25.92 -10.69 -10.21
N TYR A 178 -24.86 -9.98 -9.77
CA TYR A 178 -23.90 -9.33 -10.67
C TYR A 178 -22.48 -9.68 -10.32
N ASN A 179 -21.67 -10.02 -11.34
CA ASN A 179 -20.23 -10.22 -11.22
C ASN A 179 -19.50 -8.90 -11.41
N LEU A 180 -18.62 -8.56 -10.47
CA LEU A 180 -17.80 -7.34 -10.46
C LEU A 180 -16.50 -7.47 -11.29
N HIS A 181 -16.25 -8.50 -12.10
CA HIS A 181 -15.09 -8.49 -13.00
C HIS A 181 -15.27 -9.41 -14.20
N SER A 182 -15.34 -8.81 -15.38
CA SER A 182 -15.13 -9.50 -16.65
C SER A 182 -14.20 -8.67 -17.52
N ARG A 183 -12.91 -8.97 -17.42
CA ARG A 183 -11.92 -8.72 -18.48
C ARG A 183 -11.15 -9.99 -18.72
#